data_AF-A0A4Q1HD87-F1
#
_entry.id   AF-A0A4Q1HD87-F1
#
_cell.length_a   1.000
_cell.length_b   1.000
_cell.length_c   1.000
_cell.angle_alpha   90.00
_cell.angle_beta   90.00
_cell.angle_gamma   90.00
#
_symmetry.space_group_name_H-M   'P 1'
#
loop_
_entity.id
_entity.type
_entity.pdbx_description
1 polymer ?
#
loop_
_entity_poly.entity_id
_entity_poly.type
_entity_poly.pdbx_seq_one_letter_code
_entity_poly.pdbx_strand_id
1 'polypeptide(L)'
;MKKVLLLAAWIMGLMLGASLQAQTAPAPPRVKIATSQGDIVVELYPDKAPRTVENFLQYVKSGFYNGTVFHRVIPGFMIQGGGYDGALVEKRTRGPIPLEAGSGLRNLRGTLAAARTANPNSATSQFYINLVDNPSLDAPKPDGHGYAVFGRVVNGMDVVDRVASSPTRTVGMYANVPVQAITVASMNIDVPAPLISARLRQDEPGADEPAAPTRKPEPVAPPGDDAGVYGFETVPANAIDKGEVCQVRNMPPLMHQGTLGICFAAAASTLLTAENCRALKEDCQRVTRDKMFSVIALSADGAAQDQGGDLPSINMGGSTAAVLQEIAYNKGQAPSEECASLDDATKKIGGAEVALETQLRFWNWLEQEYRRQHAVVTKCEACFLADYPRSELRRKLTESLNMTVADKDVAAGLALPDYRGFIMKILINKRCRRLSTAVQFENMYNVKVKLYPEQPKGKGNYKQAIAYIKEALLDQRPLALGNVCMDKAPSASKCKNLHGVVIAGYKQVCDPSGKRCADALRVINSWGQGWQAEHNDGWVYAKPLLDRTFYTQATLSWFAERGRSETASSNR
;
A
#
# COMPACT_ATOMS: atom_id res chain seq x y z
N MET A 1 -2.71 7.50 81.77
CA MET A 1 -3.86 7.48 80.82
C MET A 1 -3.73 8.69 79.91
N LYS A 2 -2.82 8.59 78.94
CA LYS A 2 -2.47 9.60 77.95
C LYS A 2 -2.64 8.91 76.60
N LYS A 3 -3.80 9.08 75.98
CA LYS A 3 -4.24 8.60 74.66
C LYS A 3 -5.76 8.75 74.71
N VAL A 4 -6.33 9.61 73.87
CA VAL A 4 -7.72 9.57 73.33
C VAL A 4 -8.19 10.94 72.83
N LEU A 5 -7.57 12.08 73.16
CA LEU A 5 -8.14 13.41 72.82
C LEU A 5 -7.46 14.24 71.70
N LEU A 6 -6.65 13.64 70.82
CA LEU A 6 -5.98 14.37 69.72
C LEU A 6 -6.13 13.68 68.35
N LEU A 7 -7.33 13.22 68.01
CA LEU A 7 -7.61 12.55 66.73
C LEU A 7 -8.95 12.97 66.10
N ALA A 8 -9.42 14.19 66.42
CA ALA A 8 -10.70 14.72 65.91
C ALA A 8 -10.56 15.94 64.97
N ALA A 9 -9.35 16.24 64.49
CA ALA A 9 -9.09 17.39 63.60
C ALA A 9 -8.46 17.02 62.24
N TRP A 10 -8.46 15.74 61.86
CA TRP A 10 -7.87 15.24 60.60
C TRP A 10 -8.82 14.35 59.78
N ILE A 11 -10.15 14.54 59.89
CA ILE A 11 -11.14 13.84 59.04
C ILE A 11 -12.18 14.82 58.43
N MET A 12 -11.99 16.14 58.57
CA MET A 12 -12.93 17.15 58.04
C MET A 12 -12.26 18.06 57.00
N GLY A 13 -11.62 17.45 56.00
CA GLY A 13 -10.93 18.17 54.91
C GLY A 13 -10.88 17.45 53.56
N LEU A 14 -11.63 16.35 53.39
CA LEU A 14 -11.55 15.49 52.20
C LEU A 14 -12.94 15.07 51.69
N MET A 15 -13.92 15.97 51.77
CA MET A 15 -15.28 15.76 51.26
C MET A 15 -15.80 16.98 50.48
N LEU A 16 -15.04 17.43 49.48
CA LEU A 16 -15.59 18.24 48.39
C LEU A 16 -14.94 17.83 47.07
N GLY A 17 -15.76 17.30 46.15
CA GLY A 17 -15.42 17.27 44.73
C GLY A 17 -15.31 15.89 44.06
N ALA A 18 -16.07 14.88 44.46
CA ALA A 18 -16.34 13.75 43.57
C ALA A 18 -17.60 14.05 42.74
N SER A 19 -17.46 14.93 41.76
CA SER A 19 -18.47 15.10 40.72
C SER A 19 -18.53 13.80 39.92
N LEU A 20 -19.62 13.04 40.03
CA LEU A 20 -19.95 11.97 39.09
C LEU A 20 -20.08 12.61 37.69
N GLN A 21 -19.01 12.58 36.90
CA GLN A 21 -19.13 12.74 35.47
C GLN A 21 -19.69 11.43 34.91
N ALA A 22 -20.98 11.45 34.58
CA ALA A 22 -21.54 10.45 33.68
C ALA A 22 -20.76 10.54 32.36
N GLN A 23 -19.85 9.59 32.14
CA GLN A 23 -19.17 9.44 30.85
C GLN A 23 -20.23 9.05 29.82
N THR A 24 -20.60 9.98 28.96
CA THR A 24 -21.38 9.67 27.76
C THR A 24 -20.54 8.75 26.88
N ALA A 25 -20.99 7.50 26.70
CA ALA A 25 -20.33 6.55 25.82
C ALA A 25 -20.19 7.14 24.41
N PRO A 26 -19.07 6.90 23.71
CA PRO A 26 -18.88 7.37 22.34
C PRO A 26 -19.99 6.83 21.42
N ALA A 27 -20.46 7.67 20.50
CA ALA A 27 -21.51 7.29 19.57
C ALA A 27 -21.07 6.09 18.70
N PRO A 28 -21.96 5.11 18.44
CA PRO A 28 -21.62 3.94 17.64
C PRO A 28 -21.17 4.32 16.22
N PRO A 29 -20.09 3.71 15.69
CA PRO A 29 -19.54 4.07 14.39
C PRO A 29 -20.54 3.77 13.26
N ARG A 30 -20.60 4.67 12.28
CA ARG A 30 -21.46 4.51 11.10
C ARG A 30 -20.63 4.29 9.83
N VAL A 31 -21.19 3.55 8.89
CA VAL A 31 -20.60 3.29 7.58
C VAL A 31 -21.65 3.54 6.50
N LYS A 32 -21.30 4.37 5.53
CA LYS A 32 -22.09 4.58 4.31
C LYS A 32 -21.62 3.61 3.24
N ILE A 33 -22.54 2.76 2.78
CA ILE A 33 -22.36 1.81 1.69
C ILE A 33 -23.01 2.41 0.44
N ALA A 34 -22.18 2.95 -0.46
CA ALA A 34 -22.65 3.48 -1.74
C ALA A 34 -22.79 2.33 -2.74
N THR A 35 -24.02 2.01 -3.14
CA THR A 35 -24.31 0.94 -4.11
C THR A 35 -24.80 1.50 -5.43
N SER A 36 -24.76 0.68 -6.48
CA SER A 36 -25.40 0.98 -7.77
C SER A 36 -26.92 1.22 -7.70
N GLN A 37 -27.57 0.88 -6.58
CA GLN A 37 -29.02 1.05 -6.36
C GLN A 37 -29.35 2.16 -5.34
N GLY A 38 -28.34 2.87 -4.83
CA GLY A 38 -28.48 3.92 -3.81
C GLY A 38 -27.58 3.71 -2.59
N ASP A 39 -27.67 4.62 -1.64
CA ASP A 39 -26.86 4.62 -0.43
C ASP A 39 -27.56 3.90 0.73
N ILE A 40 -26.81 3.07 1.46
CA ILE A 40 -27.25 2.43 2.71
C ILE A 40 -26.32 2.92 3.82
N VAL A 41 -26.86 3.43 4.92
CA VAL A 41 -26.07 3.81 6.10
C VAL A 41 -26.31 2.81 7.21
N VAL A 42 -25.24 2.23 7.74
CA VAL A 42 -25.28 1.25 8.82
C VAL A 42 -24.59 1.80 10.06
N GLU A 43 -25.14 1.50 11.24
CA GLU A 43 -24.59 1.79 12.56
C GLU A 43 -24.10 0.48 13.18
N LEU A 44 -22.87 0.47 13.67
CA LEU A 44 -22.17 -0.73 14.16
C LEU A 44 -22.15 -0.78 15.69
N TYR A 45 -22.02 -1.98 16.26
CA TYR A 45 -22.11 -2.24 17.70
C TYR A 45 -20.78 -2.70 18.32
N PRO A 46 -19.76 -1.82 18.45
CA PRO A 46 -18.44 -2.22 18.96
C PRO A 46 -18.51 -2.76 20.40
N ASP A 47 -19.47 -2.33 21.21
CA ASP A 47 -19.64 -2.81 22.59
C ASP A 47 -20.20 -4.24 22.67
N LYS A 48 -20.80 -4.73 21.58
CA LYS A 48 -21.45 -6.05 21.52
C LYS A 48 -20.69 -7.05 20.66
N ALA A 49 -20.03 -6.58 19.60
CA ALA A 49 -19.24 -7.41 18.69
C ALA A 49 -17.93 -6.69 18.31
N PRO A 50 -17.03 -6.44 19.29
CA PRO A 50 -15.84 -5.61 19.09
C PRO A 50 -14.92 -6.13 17.99
N ARG A 51 -14.65 -7.44 17.95
CA ARG A 51 -13.75 -8.02 16.93
C ARG A 51 -14.39 -8.02 15.56
N THR A 52 -15.70 -8.23 15.49
CA THR A 52 -16.46 -8.22 14.25
C THR A 52 -16.55 -6.81 13.66
N VAL A 53 -16.84 -5.81 14.49
CA VAL A 53 -16.87 -4.40 14.09
C VAL A 53 -15.49 -3.91 13.68
N GLU A 54 -14.43 -4.24 14.44
CA GLU A 54 -13.06 -3.89 14.09
C GLU A 54 -12.66 -4.49 12.73
N ASN A 55 -12.90 -5.79 12.53
CA ASN A 55 -12.62 -6.46 11.26
C ASN A 55 -13.42 -5.86 10.09
N PHE A 56 -14.72 -5.62 10.28
CA PHE A 56 -15.54 -4.98 9.25
C PHE A 56 -14.99 -3.59 8.89
N LEU A 57 -14.67 -2.77 9.88
CA LEU A 57 -14.09 -1.44 9.67
C LEU A 57 -12.68 -1.50 9.05
N GLN A 58 -11.87 -2.53 9.33
CA GLN A 58 -10.59 -2.72 8.66
C GLN A 58 -10.75 -2.96 7.15
N TYR A 59 -11.77 -3.74 6.73
CA TYR A 59 -12.10 -3.91 5.31
C TYR A 59 -12.69 -2.64 4.69
N VAL A 60 -13.52 -1.89 5.41
CA VAL A 60 -14.01 -0.57 4.96
C VAL A 60 -12.84 0.37 4.73
N LYS A 61 -11.95 0.52 5.72
CA LYS A 61 -10.78 1.41 5.66
C LYS A 61 -9.79 1.04 4.56
N SER A 62 -9.60 -0.26 4.30
CA SER A 62 -8.73 -0.70 3.22
C SER A 62 -9.36 -0.60 1.82
N GLY A 63 -10.57 -0.02 1.69
CA GLY A 63 -11.32 0.03 0.44
C GLY A 63 -11.69 -1.35 -0.12
N PHE A 64 -11.64 -2.39 0.72
CA PHE A 64 -11.81 -3.78 0.27
C PHE A 64 -13.18 -4.00 -0.37
N TYR A 65 -14.22 -3.35 0.15
CA TYR A 65 -15.57 -3.49 -0.38
C TYR A 65 -15.78 -2.76 -1.72
N ASN A 66 -14.85 -1.89 -2.14
CA ASN A 66 -14.97 -1.17 -3.40
C ASN A 66 -14.89 -2.16 -4.57
N GLY A 67 -15.87 -2.08 -5.47
CA GLY A 67 -16.04 -3.01 -6.57
C GLY A 67 -16.54 -4.41 -6.18
N THR A 68 -16.88 -4.65 -4.90
CA THR A 68 -17.57 -5.88 -4.51
C THR A 68 -19.04 -5.84 -4.94
N VAL A 69 -19.70 -6.99 -4.93
CA VAL A 69 -21.14 -7.10 -5.23
C VAL A 69 -21.92 -7.78 -4.11
N PHE A 70 -23.22 -7.48 -4.05
CA PHE A 70 -24.19 -8.37 -3.41
C PHE A 70 -24.39 -9.60 -4.30
N HIS A 71 -23.61 -10.64 -4.04
CA HIS A 71 -23.53 -11.84 -4.87
C HIS A 71 -24.63 -12.86 -4.57
N ARG A 72 -25.39 -12.68 -3.48
CA ARG A 72 -26.48 -13.58 -3.13
C ARG A 72 -27.64 -12.79 -2.51
N VAL A 73 -28.80 -12.86 -3.16
CA VAL A 73 -30.01 -12.12 -2.79
C VAL A 73 -31.18 -13.08 -2.70
N ILE A 74 -31.76 -13.27 -1.50
CA ILE A 74 -32.90 -14.15 -1.30
C ILE A 74 -34.06 -13.32 -0.72
N PRO A 75 -35.09 -13.00 -1.55
CA PRO A 75 -36.26 -12.27 -1.09
C PRO A 75 -36.91 -12.94 0.14
N GLY A 76 -37.32 -12.12 1.11
CA GLY A 76 -37.90 -12.62 2.37
C GLY A 76 -36.90 -13.29 3.31
N PHE A 77 -35.59 -13.17 3.05
CA PHE A 77 -34.55 -13.73 3.92
C PHE A 77 -33.41 -12.73 4.18
N MET A 78 -32.47 -12.56 3.23
CA MET A 78 -31.33 -11.65 3.39
C MET A 78 -30.67 -11.28 2.05
N ILE A 79 -29.86 -10.23 2.06
CA ILE A 79 -28.90 -9.89 0.98
C ILE A 79 -27.47 -10.02 1.50
N GLN A 80 -26.61 -10.76 0.80
CA GLN A 80 -25.23 -11.07 1.20
C GLN A 80 -24.24 -10.51 0.19
N GLY A 81 -23.18 -9.86 0.70
CA GLY A 81 -22.20 -9.14 -0.10
C GLY A 81 -20.80 -9.12 0.54
N GLY A 82 -19.89 -8.36 -0.06
CA GLY A 82 -18.57 -8.10 0.50
C GLY A 82 -17.58 -9.28 0.41
N GLY A 83 -17.77 -10.19 -0.53
CA GLY A 83 -16.86 -11.32 -0.78
C GLY A 83 -16.33 -11.39 -2.21
N TYR A 84 -17.14 -10.99 -3.19
CA TYR A 84 -16.85 -11.20 -4.61
C TYR A 84 -16.88 -9.88 -5.38
N ASP A 85 -16.09 -9.80 -6.45
CA ASP A 85 -16.14 -8.70 -7.41
C ASP A 85 -17.27 -8.87 -8.45
N GLY A 86 -17.36 -7.94 -9.40
CA GLY A 86 -18.38 -7.96 -10.47
C GLY A 86 -18.35 -9.19 -11.38
N ALA A 87 -17.24 -9.92 -11.42
CA ALA A 87 -17.08 -11.17 -12.17
C ALA A 87 -17.36 -12.41 -11.30
N LEU A 88 -17.83 -12.24 -10.07
CA LEU A 88 -18.00 -13.28 -9.05
C LEU A 88 -16.68 -13.98 -8.69
N VAL A 89 -15.55 -13.27 -8.79
CA VAL A 89 -14.26 -13.75 -8.28
C VAL A 89 -14.13 -13.34 -6.82
N GLU A 90 -13.83 -14.30 -5.94
CA GLU A 90 -13.69 -14.02 -4.52
C GLU A 90 -12.47 -13.12 -4.27
N LYS A 91 -12.69 -11.99 -3.61
CA LYS A 91 -11.63 -11.08 -3.21
C LYS A 91 -10.92 -11.66 -1.99
N ARG A 92 -9.60 -11.58 -2.02
CA ARG A 92 -8.78 -12.15 -0.96
C ARG A 92 -8.92 -11.39 0.36
N THR A 93 -9.31 -12.12 1.40
CA THR A 93 -9.60 -11.58 2.73
C THR A 93 -8.37 -11.62 3.66
N ARG A 94 -8.47 -10.92 4.80
CA ARG A 94 -7.63 -11.12 5.99
C ARG A 94 -7.98 -12.47 6.65
N GLY A 95 -7.24 -12.84 7.70
CA GLY A 95 -7.52 -14.03 8.50
C GLY A 95 -8.92 -14.00 9.14
N PRO A 96 -9.50 -15.18 9.45
CA PRO A 96 -10.84 -15.25 10.02
C PRO A 96 -10.86 -14.78 11.47
N ILE A 97 -12.02 -14.27 11.89
CA ILE A 97 -12.27 -13.79 13.25
C ILE A 97 -13.08 -14.79 14.09
N PRO A 98 -12.91 -14.79 15.43
CA PRO A 98 -13.71 -15.62 16.32
C PRO A 98 -15.18 -15.18 16.35
N LEU A 99 -16.07 -16.14 16.60
CA LEU A 99 -17.51 -15.93 16.61
C LEU A 99 -17.97 -15.10 17.82
N GLU A 100 -18.64 -13.97 17.56
CA GLU A 100 -19.25 -13.10 18.59
C GLU A 100 -20.80 -13.19 18.61
N ALA A 101 -21.36 -14.36 18.31
CA ALA A 101 -22.82 -14.57 18.29
C ALA A 101 -23.47 -14.67 19.68
N GLY A 102 -22.68 -14.70 20.76
CA GLY A 102 -23.16 -14.76 22.15
C GLY A 102 -23.50 -13.41 22.79
N SER A 103 -23.52 -12.32 22.02
CA SER A 103 -23.67 -10.94 22.51
C SER A 103 -25.10 -10.54 22.92
N GLY A 104 -26.08 -11.42 22.70
CA GLY A 104 -27.51 -11.17 22.92
C GLY A 104 -28.20 -10.42 21.77
N LEU A 105 -27.47 -10.08 20.71
CA LEU A 105 -28.03 -9.48 19.50
C LEU A 105 -28.72 -10.55 18.63
N ARG A 106 -29.86 -10.18 18.05
CA ARG A 106 -30.71 -11.06 17.23
C ARG A 106 -30.71 -10.62 15.77
N ASN A 107 -30.86 -11.58 14.85
CA ASN A 107 -30.91 -11.40 13.39
C ASN A 107 -32.29 -10.84 12.96
N LEU A 108 -32.65 -9.68 13.49
CA LEU A 108 -33.89 -8.97 13.15
C LEU A 108 -33.78 -8.26 11.80
N ARG A 109 -34.91 -7.90 11.19
CA ARG A 109 -34.93 -7.08 9.96
C ARG A 109 -34.06 -5.83 10.11
N GLY A 110 -33.25 -5.58 9.09
CA GLY A 110 -32.32 -4.44 9.02
C GLY A 110 -31.02 -4.62 9.80
N THR A 111 -30.80 -5.74 10.49
CA THR A 111 -29.52 -6.02 11.15
C THR A 111 -28.46 -6.51 10.17
N LEU A 112 -27.20 -6.18 10.45
CA LEU A 112 -26.01 -6.66 9.75
C LEU A 112 -25.34 -7.76 10.56
N ALA A 113 -25.03 -8.87 9.91
CA ALA A 113 -24.32 -9.99 10.52
C ALA A 113 -23.21 -10.55 9.63
N ALA A 114 -22.18 -11.10 10.27
CA ALA A 114 -21.02 -11.65 9.58
C ALA A 114 -21.33 -13.04 9.02
N ALA A 115 -21.10 -13.23 7.71
CA ALA A 115 -21.26 -14.54 7.07
C ALA A 115 -20.05 -15.42 7.40
N ARG A 116 -20.29 -16.73 7.51
CA ARG A 116 -19.28 -17.74 7.85
C ARG A 116 -19.56 -19.07 7.17
N THR A 117 -18.56 -19.94 7.14
CA THR A 117 -18.68 -21.34 6.74
C THR A 117 -19.24 -22.19 7.90
N ALA A 118 -19.21 -23.52 7.76
CA ALA A 118 -19.55 -24.46 8.84
C ALA A 118 -18.68 -24.25 10.09
N ASN A 119 -17.42 -23.82 9.94
CA ASN A 119 -16.58 -23.47 11.08
C ASN A 119 -17.08 -22.16 11.74
N PRO A 120 -17.43 -22.16 13.04
CA PRO A 120 -17.91 -20.98 13.77
C PRO A 120 -16.98 -19.76 13.67
N ASN A 121 -15.66 -19.99 13.71
CA ASN A 121 -14.61 -18.95 13.71
C ASN A 121 -14.03 -18.74 12.30
N SER A 122 -14.89 -18.71 11.27
CA SER A 122 -14.46 -18.57 9.87
C SER A 122 -14.95 -17.30 9.17
N ALA A 123 -15.59 -16.39 9.91
CA ALA A 123 -16.02 -15.12 9.34
C ALA A 123 -14.80 -14.29 8.90
N THR A 124 -14.85 -13.71 7.70
CA THR A 124 -13.81 -12.83 7.17
C THR A 124 -14.44 -11.49 6.77
N SER A 125 -14.64 -11.22 5.47
CA SER A 125 -15.19 -9.95 4.96
C SER A 125 -16.67 -10.01 4.61
N GLN A 126 -17.21 -11.21 4.37
CA GLN A 126 -18.59 -11.35 3.90
C GLN A 126 -19.58 -11.00 5.03
N PHE A 127 -20.60 -10.22 4.68
CA PHE A 127 -21.68 -9.85 5.59
C PHE A 127 -23.02 -9.97 4.87
N TYR A 128 -24.10 -10.06 5.65
CA TYR A 128 -25.45 -9.99 5.11
C TYR A 128 -26.32 -9.00 5.90
N ILE A 129 -27.32 -8.46 5.21
CA ILE A 129 -28.38 -7.62 5.78
C ILE A 129 -29.67 -8.43 5.80
N ASN A 130 -30.28 -8.56 6.99
CA ASN A 130 -31.52 -9.30 7.19
C ASN A 130 -32.72 -8.53 6.59
N LEU A 131 -33.51 -9.18 5.73
CA LEU A 131 -34.73 -8.60 5.15
C LEU A 131 -35.97 -8.84 6.02
N VAL A 132 -35.92 -9.86 6.88
CA VAL A 132 -36.96 -10.22 7.85
C VAL A 132 -36.30 -10.61 9.16
N ASP A 133 -37.10 -10.90 10.18
CA ASP A 133 -36.59 -11.51 11.40
C ASP A 133 -36.23 -12.98 11.13
N ASN A 134 -34.95 -13.33 11.33
CA ASN A 134 -34.39 -14.64 11.06
C ASN A 134 -33.96 -15.32 12.37
N PRO A 135 -34.89 -15.72 13.26
CA PRO A 135 -34.54 -16.33 14.55
C PRO A 135 -33.80 -17.67 14.37
N SER A 136 -33.96 -18.33 13.22
CA SER A 136 -33.20 -19.51 12.84
C SER A 136 -31.72 -19.23 12.59
N LEU A 137 -31.22 -17.98 12.68
CA LEU A 137 -29.81 -17.61 12.60
C LEU A 137 -29.23 -17.16 13.96
N ASP A 138 -30.07 -17.00 14.98
CA ASP A 138 -29.68 -16.59 16.34
C ASP A 138 -28.95 -17.73 17.07
N ALA A 139 -28.10 -17.38 18.04
CA ALA A 139 -27.52 -18.34 18.99
C ALA A 139 -28.42 -18.49 20.24
N PRO A 140 -28.46 -19.68 20.89
CA PRO A 140 -27.83 -20.95 20.50
C PRO A 140 -28.66 -21.77 19.50
N LYS A 141 -27.97 -22.56 18.66
CA LYS A 141 -28.55 -23.54 17.73
C LYS A 141 -28.22 -24.99 18.17
N PRO A 142 -28.82 -26.03 17.56
CA PRO A 142 -28.46 -27.43 17.83
C PRO A 142 -26.98 -27.77 17.58
N ASP A 143 -26.31 -27.07 16.66
CA ASP A 143 -24.86 -27.17 16.39
C ASP A 143 -24.02 -26.31 17.37
N GLY A 144 -24.66 -25.62 18.32
CA GLY A 144 -24.04 -24.75 19.31
C GLY A 144 -23.79 -23.31 18.88
N HIS A 145 -24.07 -22.92 17.62
CA HIS A 145 -23.55 -21.66 17.07
C HIS A 145 -24.55 -20.86 16.21
N GLY A 146 -24.64 -19.54 16.44
CA GLY A 146 -25.40 -18.59 15.60
C GLY A 146 -24.53 -17.86 14.58
N TYR A 147 -25.02 -16.72 14.10
CA TYR A 147 -24.28 -15.73 13.32
C TYR A 147 -24.15 -14.42 14.09
N ALA A 148 -22.96 -13.81 14.08
CA ALA A 148 -22.66 -12.62 14.86
C ALA A 148 -23.27 -11.38 14.21
N VAL A 149 -24.33 -10.84 14.82
CA VAL A 149 -24.87 -9.51 14.50
C VAL A 149 -23.92 -8.46 15.06
N PHE A 150 -23.55 -7.49 14.23
CA PHE A 150 -22.57 -6.45 14.58
C PHE A 150 -22.99 -5.04 14.19
N GLY A 151 -24.20 -4.86 13.63
CA GLY A 151 -24.75 -3.55 13.32
C GLY A 151 -26.19 -3.60 12.82
N ARG A 152 -26.70 -2.45 12.39
CA ARG A 152 -28.02 -2.29 11.76
C ARG A 152 -28.02 -1.20 10.71
N VAL A 153 -28.94 -1.26 9.77
CA VAL A 153 -29.26 -0.16 8.86
C VAL A 153 -29.99 0.94 9.63
N VAL A 154 -29.51 2.18 9.48
CA VAL A 154 -30.11 3.39 10.04
C VAL A 154 -30.66 4.34 8.97
N ASN A 155 -30.22 4.19 7.72
CA ASN A 155 -30.79 4.87 6.55
C ASN A 155 -30.65 3.97 5.30
N GLY A 156 -31.59 4.02 4.37
CA GLY A 156 -31.55 3.26 3.12
C GLY A 156 -32.12 1.83 3.19
N MET A 157 -33.08 1.56 4.09
CA MET A 157 -33.78 0.26 4.08
C MET A 157 -34.63 0.05 2.82
N ASP A 158 -35.14 1.12 2.21
CA ASP A 158 -35.81 1.09 0.91
C ASP A 158 -34.84 0.69 -0.21
N VAL A 159 -33.57 1.10 -0.14
CA VAL A 159 -32.51 0.64 -1.04
C VAL A 159 -32.23 -0.85 -0.83
N VAL A 160 -32.15 -1.30 0.42
CA VAL A 160 -32.01 -2.74 0.74
C VAL A 160 -33.15 -3.57 0.16
N ASP A 161 -34.40 -3.12 0.30
CA ASP A 161 -35.57 -3.80 -0.27
C ASP A 161 -35.55 -3.78 -1.82
N ARG A 162 -35.06 -2.70 -2.43
CA ARG A 162 -34.88 -2.60 -3.88
C ARG A 162 -33.84 -3.60 -4.39
N VAL A 163 -32.70 -3.74 -3.69
CA VAL A 163 -31.71 -4.78 -3.98
C VAL A 163 -32.35 -6.17 -3.87
N ALA A 164 -33.18 -6.40 -2.83
CA ALA A 164 -33.88 -7.66 -2.64
C ALA A 164 -34.86 -8.01 -3.76
N SER A 165 -35.47 -7.02 -4.41
CA SER A 165 -36.39 -7.21 -5.53
C SER A 165 -35.72 -7.50 -6.88
N SER A 166 -34.38 -7.44 -6.94
CA SER A 166 -33.64 -7.65 -8.19
C SER A 166 -33.77 -9.09 -8.69
N PRO A 167 -34.04 -9.32 -10.00
CA PRO A 167 -34.08 -10.66 -10.56
C PRO A 167 -32.76 -11.41 -10.32
N THR A 168 -32.84 -12.70 -9.99
CA THR A 168 -31.65 -13.53 -9.74
C THR A 168 -31.55 -14.71 -10.71
N ARG A 169 -30.35 -15.26 -10.83
CA ARG A 169 -30.01 -16.43 -11.65
C ARG A 169 -29.01 -17.32 -10.93
N THR A 170 -28.81 -18.51 -11.47
CA THR A 170 -27.72 -19.40 -11.06
C THR A 170 -26.49 -19.17 -11.94
N VAL A 171 -25.31 -19.10 -11.32
CA VAL A 171 -24.01 -18.94 -12.01
C VAL A 171 -23.05 -20.00 -11.48
N GLY A 172 -22.77 -21.03 -12.28
CA GLY A 172 -21.99 -22.18 -11.81
C GLY A 172 -22.65 -22.81 -10.57
N MET A 173 -21.93 -22.87 -9.46
CA MET A 173 -22.42 -23.39 -8.18
C MET A 173 -23.21 -22.37 -7.33
N TYR A 174 -23.24 -21.10 -7.73
CA TYR A 174 -23.86 -20.02 -6.96
C TYR A 174 -25.31 -19.81 -7.40
N ALA A 175 -26.26 -20.07 -6.50
CA ALA A 175 -27.66 -19.74 -6.71
C ALA A 175 -28.01 -18.35 -6.14
N ASN A 176 -29.09 -17.75 -6.66
CA ASN A 176 -29.62 -16.46 -6.21
C ASN A 176 -28.67 -15.27 -6.43
N VAL A 177 -27.89 -15.30 -7.51
CA VAL A 177 -27.01 -14.19 -7.91
C VAL A 177 -27.83 -13.17 -8.71
N PRO A 178 -27.81 -11.87 -8.39
CA PRO A 178 -28.48 -10.86 -9.21
C PRO A 178 -28.09 -10.94 -10.69
N VAL A 179 -29.08 -10.86 -11.59
CA VAL A 179 -28.86 -10.87 -13.04
C VAL A 179 -27.99 -9.68 -13.46
N GLN A 180 -28.34 -8.50 -12.95
CA GLN A 180 -27.49 -7.31 -12.98
C GLN A 180 -26.72 -7.20 -11.67
N ALA A 181 -25.39 -7.10 -11.75
CA ALA A 181 -24.54 -7.00 -10.59
C ALA A 181 -24.87 -5.74 -9.77
N ILE A 182 -25.24 -5.91 -8.51
CA ILE A 182 -25.43 -4.82 -7.57
C ILE A 182 -24.08 -4.51 -6.91
N THR A 183 -23.34 -3.60 -7.53
CA THR A 183 -21.99 -3.21 -7.10
C THR A 183 -22.01 -2.27 -5.91
N VAL A 184 -21.02 -2.43 -5.04
CA VAL A 184 -20.61 -1.48 -4.01
C VAL A 184 -19.54 -0.59 -4.63
N ALA A 185 -19.87 0.67 -4.90
CA ALA A 185 -18.93 1.64 -5.44
C ALA A 185 -17.88 2.03 -4.40
N SER A 186 -18.34 2.31 -3.18
CA SER A 186 -17.46 2.58 -2.03
C SER A 186 -18.15 2.28 -0.71
N MET A 187 -17.37 1.90 0.31
CA MET A 187 -17.81 2.01 1.71
C MET A 187 -16.92 3.01 2.44
N ASN A 188 -17.54 3.99 3.08
CA ASN A 188 -16.82 5.01 3.84
C ASN A 188 -17.34 5.06 5.26
N ILE A 189 -16.45 5.24 6.23
CA ILE A 189 -16.85 5.51 7.61
C ILE A 189 -17.54 6.87 7.60
N ASP A 190 -18.84 6.86 7.91
CA ASP A 190 -19.66 8.05 7.96
C ASP A 190 -19.42 8.71 9.32
N VAL A 191 -18.52 9.70 9.33
CA VAL A 191 -18.40 10.63 10.44
C VAL A 191 -19.48 11.68 10.19
N PRO A 192 -20.51 11.80 11.05
CA PRO A 192 -21.51 12.83 10.85
C PRO A 192 -20.80 14.18 10.72
N ALA A 193 -21.03 14.87 9.61
CA ALA A 193 -20.55 16.22 9.42
C ALA A 193 -21.03 17.09 10.61
N PRO A 194 -20.20 17.98 11.16
CA PRO A 194 -20.71 19.01 12.05
C PRO A 194 -21.69 19.89 11.27
N LEU A 195 -22.92 20.01 11.76
CA LEU A 195 -23.97 20.85 11.18
C LEU A 195 -23.60 22.34 11.28
N ILE A 196 -22.94 22.93 10.27
CA ILE A 196 -22.81 24.39 10.07
C ILE A 196 -22.61 24.61 8.55
N SER A 197 -23.33 25.42 7.77
CA SER A 197 -24.50 26.29 7.94
C SER A 197 -25.02 26.62 6.54
N ALA A 198 -26.26 26.26 6.20
CA ALA A 198 -27.00 26.85 5.10
C ALA A 198 -28.11 27.73 5.70
N ARG A 199 -27.86 29.04 5.76
CA ARG A 199 -28.80 30.13 5.40
C ARG A 199 -28.39 31.45 6.06
N LEU A 200 -28.12 32.47 5.25
CA LEU A 200 -28.52 33.84 5.56
C LEU A 200 -29.19 34.47 4.33
N ARG A 201 -30.52 34.46 4.42
CA ARG A 201 -31.54 35.44 3.99
C ARG A 201 -32.87 34.75 4.39
N GLN A 202 -33.27 34.81 5.67
CA GLN A 202 -34.16 35.83 6.29
C GLN A 202 -35.40 36.03 5.41
N ASP A 203 -36.57 35.50 5.78
CA ASP A 203 -37.39 35.93 6.94
C ASP A 203 -37.67 34.87 8.06
N GLU A 204 -38.04 35.42 9.23
CA GLU A 204 -38.09 34.99 10.65
C GLU A 204 -39.22 34.02 11.15
N PRO A 205 -39.36 33.66 12.47
CA PRO A 205 -38.41 33.71 13.62
C PRO A 205 -38.39 32.48 14.57
N GLY A 206 -37.34 32.44 15.41
CA GLY A 206 -37.33 31.93 16.80
C GLY A 206 -36.31 30.80 17.05
N ALA A 207 -35.41 30.81 18.03
CA ALA A 207 -35.06 31.75 19.10
C ALA A 207 -33.65 31.35 19.63
N ASP A 208 -32.87 32.37 20.03
CA ASP A 208 -31.79 32.44 21.03
C ASP A 208 -30.65 31.39 21.17
N GLU A 209 -29.44 31.94 20.94
CA GLU A 209 -28.03 31.63 21.31
C GLU A 209 -27.76 31.10 22.76
N PRO A 210 -26.51 30.74 23.21
CA PRO A 210 -25.16 31.07 22.67
C PRO A 210 -24.09 29.95 22.66
N ALA A 211 -22.94 30.26 22.05
CA ALA A 211 -21.74 29.44 21.87
C ALA A 211 -20.82 29.30 23.12
N ALA A 212 -20.00 28.22 23.16
CA ALA A 212 -18.85 28.08 24.09
C ALA A 212 -17.81 27.04 23.55
N PRO A 213 -16.59 26.89 24.11
CA PRO A 213 -15.33 27.21 23.43
C PRO A 213 -14.39 26.02 23.15
N THR A 214 -13.39 26.30 22.31
CA THR A 214 -12.25 25.46 21.90
C THR A 214 -11.46 24.79 23.04
N ARG A 215 -11.09 23.51 22.91
CA ARG A 215 -9.93 22.91 23.61
C ARG A 215 -9.13 21.94 22.73
N LYS A 216 -7.80 22.02 22.87
CA LYS A 216 -6.73 21.41 22.05
C LYS A 216 -6.66 19.87 22.16
N PRO A 217 -6.15 19.16 21.13
CA PRO A 217 -5.92 17.73 21.20
C PRO A 217 -4.63 17.37 21.97
N GLU A 218 -4.70 16.34 22.81
CA GLU A 218 -3.54 15.63 23.38
C GLU A 218 -3.15 14.42 22.49
N PRO A 219 -1.89 13.93 22.57
CA PRO A 219 -1.25 13.12 21.54
C PRO A 219 -1.54 11.62 21.64
N VAL A 220 -1.69 10.98 20.49
CA VAL A 220 -1.86 9.52 20.33
C VAL A 220 -0.47 8.83 20.32
N ALA A 221 -0.34 7.73 21.07
CA ALA A 221 0.87 6.91 21.13
C ALA A 221 1.16 6.15 19.81
N PRO A 222 2.43 5.86 19.46
CA PRO A 222 2.77 5.29 18.15
C PRO A 222 2.52 3.76 18.07
N PRO A 223 2.22 3.21 16.88
CA PRO A 223 1.99 1.77 16.67
C PRO A 223 3.29 0.96 16.52
N GLY A 224 3.20 -0.35 16.80
CA GLY A 224 4.30 -1.32 16.87
C GLY A 224 4.92 -1.78 15.54
N ASP A 225 5.98 -2.58 15.66
CA ASP A 225 7.19 -2.55 14.85
C ASP A 225 7.18 -3.14 13.40
N ASP A 226 6.08 -3.67 12.85
CA ASP A 226 6.15 -4.43 11.57
C ASP A 226 5.19 -3.95 10.46
N ALA A 227 5.22 -2.65 10.13
CA ALA A 227 4.79 -2.12 8.83
C ALA A 227 5.36 -0.71 8.64
N GLY A 228 6.02 -0.45 7.51
CA GLY A 228 6.82 0.76 7.27
C GLY A 228 6.10 2.10 7.48
N VAL A 229 6.21 2.65 8.69
CA VAL A 229 6.71 4.00 8.98
C VAL A 229 7.64 3.95 10.17
N TYR A 230 8.89 3.54 9.94
CA TYR A 230 9.91 3.73 10.97
C TYR A 230 10.51 5.15 10.85
N GLY A 231 10.00 6.06 11.68
CA GLY A 231 10.70 7.21 12.27
C GLY A 231 11.04 8.41 11.38
N PHE A 232 10.03 8.97 10.72
CA PHE A 232 10.01 10.36 10.27
C PHE A 232 8.71 11.02 10.72
N GLU A 233 8.78 12.25 11.18
CA GLU A 233 7.61 12.95 11.72
C GLU A 233 6.69 13.43 10.60
N THR A 234 5.42 13.05 10.66
CA THR A 234 4.39 13.55 9.74
C THR A 234 4.09 15.02 10.02
N VAL A 235 3.74 15.76 8.97
CA VAL A 235 3.25 17.12 9.13
C VAL A 235 1.83 17.04 9.71
N PRO A 236 1.52 17.74 10.82
CA PRO A 236 0.17 17.79 11.36
C PRO A 236 -0.83 18.33 10.33
N ALA A 237 -2.04 17.74 10.30
CA ALA A 237 -3.09 18.17 9.38
C ALA A 237 -3.52 19.64 9.58
N ASN A 238 -3.27 20.21 10.76
CA ASN A 238 -3.56 21.61 11.09
C ASN A 238 -2.36 22.56 10.91
N ALA A 239 -1.26 22.10 10.33
CA ALA A 239 -0.12 22.96 10.03
C ALA A 239 -0.53 24.01 8.96
N ILE A 240 -0.03 25.24 9.12
CA ILE A 240 -0.32 26.34 8.22
C ILE A 240 0.76 26.37 7.14
N ASP A 241 0.35 26.20 5.89
CA ASP A 241 1.27 26.32 4.77
C ASP A 241 1.72 27.78 4.59
N LYS A 242 3.03 27.98 4.42
CA LYS A 242 3.61 29.28 4.10
C LYS A 242 4.35 29.23 2.78
N GLY A 243 3.97 30.15 1.88
CA GLY A 243 4.55 30.25 0.56
C GLY A 243 3.96 29.25 -0.44
N GLU A 244 4.55 29.20 -1.62
CA GLU A 244 4.10 28.35 -2.70
C GLU A 244 4.53 26.90 -2.50
N VAL A 245 3.62 25.97 -2.80
CA VAL A 245 3.90 24.54 -2.82
C VAL A 245 4.52 24.19 -4.17
N CYS A 246 5.78 23.77 -4.16
CA CYS A 246 6.44 23.22 -5.33
C CYS A 246 6.10 21.73 -5.41
N GLN A 247 5.39 21.31 -6.45
CA GLN A 247 5.01 19.92 -6.62
C GLN A 247 5.11 19.49 -8.08
N VAL A 248 5.61 18.28 -8.28
CA VAL A 248 5.48 17.58 -9.56
C VAL A 248 4.04 17.10 -9.68
N ARG A 249 3.29 17.74 -10.57
CA ARG A 249 1.93 17.30 -10.90
C ARG A 249 2.00 16.15 -11.90
N ASN A 250 0.93 15.37 -12.06
CA ASN A 250 0.88 14.26 -13.03
C ASN A 250 1.95 13.16 -12.76
N MET A 251 2.04 12.68 -11.52
CA MET A 251 2.92 11.55 -11.17
C MET A 251 2.28 10.20 -11.53
N PRO A 252 3.09 9.18 -11.90
CA PRO A 252 2.58 7.85 -12.17
C PRO A 252 1.91 7.23 -10.93
N PRO A 253 0.93 6.34 -11.11
CA PRO A 253 0.28 5.65 -9.99
C PRO A 253 1.31 4.84 -9.19
N LEU A 254 1.26 4.96 -7.86
CA LEU A 254 2.16 4.20 -7.00
C LEU A 254 1.67 2.75 -6.85
N MET A 255 2.50 1.85 -7.34
CA MET A 255 2.37 0.42 -7.10
C MET A 255 2.93 0.12 -5.71
N HIS A 256 2.17 -0.60 -4.89
CA HIS A 256 2.66 -1.11 -3.61
C HIS A 256 3.86 -2.03 -3.85
N GLN A 257 4.83 -2.05 -2.93
CA GLN A 257 6.08 -2.82 -3.02
C GLN A 257 5.95 -4.36 -3.04
N GLY A 258 4.71 -4.88 -3.12
CA GLY A 258 4.43 -6.28 -2.77
C GLY A 258 5.10 -6.70 -1.46
N THR A 259 5.44 -7.97 -1.35
CA THR A 259 6.12 -8.58 -0.20
C THR A 259 7.63 -8.74 -0.39
N LEU A 260 8.15 -8.35 -1.55
CA LEU A 260 9.49 -8.70 -2.00
C LEU A 260 10.61 -7.74 -1.56
N GLY A 261 10.38 -6.71 -0.75
CA GLY A 261 11.48 -5.90 -0.17
C GLY A 261 12.29 -4.98 -1.13
N ILE A 262 11.84 -4.83 -2.38
CA ILE A 262 12.52 -4.11 -3.49
C ILE A 262 12.42 -2.56 -3.48
N CYS A 263 12.68 -1.92 -2.35
CA CYS A 263 12.42 -0.48 -2.11
C CYS A 263 13.14 0.46 -3.10
N PHE A 264 14.45 0.26 -3.31
CA PHE A 264 15.28 1.13 -4.16
C PHE A 264 14.92 1.01 -5.63
N ALA A 265 14.64 -0.21 -6.09
CA ALA A 265 14.16 -0.46 -7.44
C ALA A 265 12.77 0.15 -7.68
N ALA A 266 11.91 0.18 -6.66
CA ALA A 266 10.58 0.79 -6.77
C ALA A 266 10.68 2.32 -6.91
N ALA A 267 11.56 2.95 -6.14
CA ALA A 267 11.88 4.36 -6.30
C ALA A 267 12.44 4.63 -7.71
N ALA A 268 13.42 3.84 -8.18
CA ALA A 268 14.00 3.99 -9.52
C ALA A 268 12.95 3.84 -10.64
N SER A 269 12.11 2.80 -10.58
CA SER A 269 11.03 2.56 -11.55
C SER A 269 10.04 3.73 -11.61
N THR A 270 9.69 4.30 -10.46
CA THR A 270 8.79 5.46 -10.36
C THR A 270 9.41 6.68 -11.04
N LEU A 271 10.70 6.96 -10.80
CA LEU A 271 11.40 8.07 -11.46
C LEU A 271 11.49 7.88 -12.97
N LEU A 272 11.83 6.68 -13.44
CA LEU A 272 11.95 6.37 -14.86
C LEU A 272 10.61 6.54 -15.59
N THR A 273 9.53 6.05 -14.98
CA THR A 273 8.17 6.20 -15.53
C THR A 273 7.76 7.67 -15.62
N ALA A 274 8.00 8.42 -14.54
CA ALA A 274 7.71 9.85 -14.49
C ALA A 274 8.50 10.63 -15.56
N GLU A 275 9.78 10.34 -15.72
CA GLU A 275 10.63 10.99 -16.72
C GLU A 275 10.18 10.66 -18.14
N ASN A 276 9.75 9.43 -18.40
CA ASN A 276 9.19 9.02 -19.69
C ASN A 276 7.93 9.81 -20.03
N CYS A 277 6.92 9.86 -19.14
CA CYS A 277 5.71 10.62 -19.47
C CYS A 277 6.03 12.11 -19.64
N ARG A 278 6.92 12.67 -18.81
CA ARG A 278 7.33 14.08 -18.92
C ARG A 278 7.95 14.37 -20.28
N ALA A 279 8.89 13.54 -20.73
CA ALA A 279 9.55 13.68 -22.03
C ALA A 279 8.56 13.49 -23.20
N LEU A 280 7.67 12.50 -23.11
CA LEU A 280 6.65 12.22 -24.11
C LEU A 280 5.42 13.14 -24.04
N LYS A 281 5.34 14.01 -23.02
CA LYS A 281 4.18 14.86 -22.72
C LYS A 281 2.88 14.06 -22.53
N GLU A 282 2.97 12.89 -21.92
CA GLU A 282 1.83 12.02 -21.64
C GLU A 282 1.25 12.21 -20.23
N ASP A 283 -0.01 11.83 -20.07
CA ASP A 283 -0.68 11.75 -18.77
C ASP A 283 -0.17 10.51 -18.01
N CYS A 284 0.69 10.75 -17.03
CA CYS A 284 1.34 9.73 -16.24
C CYS A 284 0.34 9.02 -15.31
N GLN A 285 -0.81 9.63 -15.01
CA GLN A 285 -1.88 9.00 -14.21
C GLN A 285 -2.57 7.87 -14.97
N ARG A 286 -2.42 7.79 -16.30
CA ARG A 286 -3.00 6.76 -17.17
C ARG A 286 -2.04 5.64 -17.53
N VAL A 287 -0.83 5.65 -16.96
CA VAL A 287 0.16 4.59 -17.18
C VAL A 287 -0.36 3.30 -16.59
N THR A 288 -0.57 2.30 -17.44
CA THR A 288 -0.99 0.97 -17.06
C THR A 288 0.19 0.14 -16.58
N ARG A 289 -0.05 -0.95 -15.84
CA ARG A 289 1.01 -1.79 -15.25
C ARG A 289 2.04 -2.28 -16.26
N ASP A 290 1.59 -2.68 -17.44
CA ASP A 290 2.42 -3.14 -18.57
C ASP A 290 3.31 -2.06 -19.19
N LYS A 291 3.10 -0.80 -18.84
CA LYS A 291 3.88 0.36 -19.32
C LYS A 291 4.84 0.92 -18.26
N MET A 292 4.84 0.36 -17.04
CA MET A 292 5.74 0.77 -15.96
C MET A 292 7.08 0.02 -16.03
N PHE A 293 8.12 0.59 -15.42
CA PHE A 293 9.42 -0.08 -15.30
C PHE A 293 9.37 -1.24 -14.28
N SER A 294 9.98 -2.37 -14.63
CA SER A 294 9.97 -3.58 -13.80
C SER A 294 10.81 -3.37 -12.56
N VAL A 295 10.20 -3.50 -11.39
CA VAL A 295 10.92 -3.39 -10.13
C VAL A 295 11.85 -4.59 -9.94
N ILE A 296 11.43 -5.78 -10.37
CA ILE A 296 12.22 -7.02 -10.29
C ILE A 296 13.45 -6.94 -11.18
N ALA A 297 13.30 -6.52 -12.43
CA ALA A 297 14.43 -6.44 -13.33
C ALA A 297 15.46 -5.38 -12.90
N LEU A 298 14.99 -4.26 -12.33
CA LEU A 298 15.87 -3.25 -11.73
C LEU A 298 16.58 -3.74 -10.46
N SER A 299 15.98 -4.67 -9.71
CA SER A 299 16.57 -5.21 -8.48
C SER A 299 17.77 -6.13 -8.73
N ALA A 300 17.95 -6.63 -9.96
CA ALA A 300 19.08 -7.48 -10.33
C ALA A 300 20.41 -6.72 -10.59
N ASP A 301 20.34 -5.38 -10.75
CA ASP A 301 21.46 -4.54 -11.19
C ASP A 301 22.14 -3.73 -10.06
N GLY A 302 21.68 -3.88 -8.82
CA GLY A 302 22.12 -3.07 -7.67
C GLY A 302 23.24 -3.68 -6.83
N ALA A 303 24.19 -4.41 -7.40
CA ALA A 303 25.19 -5.14 -6.63
C ALA A 303 26.14 -4.20 -5.83
N ALA A 304 25.89 -4.02 -4.54
CA ALA A 304 26.96 -4.04 -3.55
C ALA A 304 27.19 -5.51 -3.18
N GLN A 305 28.33 -6.08 -3.55
CA GLN A 305 28.73 -7.41 -3.07
C GLN A 305 28.80 -7.35 -1.55
N ASP A 306 27.98 -8.13 -0.85
CA ASP A 306 28.29 -8.50 0.53
C ASP A 306 28.62 -9.98 0.61
N GLN A 307 29.73 -10.25 1.27
CA GLN A 307 30.36 -11.56 1.38
C GLN A 307 29.84 -12.26 2.64
N GLY A 308 29.28 -13.46 2.47
CA GLY A 308 29.20 -14.46 3.54
C GLY A 308 27.81 -14.66 4.16
N GLY A 309 27.17 -15.75 3.75
CA GLY A 309 25.99 -16.35 4.37
C GLY A 309 25.39 -17.41 3.45
N ASP A 310 25.02 -18.58 3.98
CA ASP A 310 24.57 -19.79 3.25
C ASP A 310 23.24 -19.66 2.47
N LEU A 311 22.81 -18.45 2.13
CA LEU A 311 21.72 -18.17 1.21
C LEU A 311 22.08 -16.90 0.40
N PRO A 312 22.10 -16.94 -0.94
CA PRO A 312 22.06 -15.71 -1.73
C PRO A 312 20.68 -15.08 -1.52
N SER A 313 20.61 -14.04 -0.69
CA SER A 313 19.46 -13.14 -0.70
C SER A 313 19.37 -12.52 -2.09
N ILE A 314 18.16 -12.35 -2.63
CA ILE A 314 17.96 -11.32 -3.66
C ILE A 314 18.46 -10.03 -3.01
N ASN A 315 19.65 -9.58 -3.38
CA ASN A 315 20.27 -8.43 -2.74
C ASN A 315 19.58 -7.17 -3.27
N MET A 316 18.61 -6.70 -2.49
CA MET A 316 17.85 -5.48 -2.73
C MET A 316 18.63 -4.23 -2.29
N GLY A 317 19.85 -4.40 -1.80
CA GLY A 317 20.73 -3.39 -1.23
C GLY A 317 21.64 -2.77 -2.29
N GLY A 318 21.08 -1.86 -3.06
CA GLY A 318 21.84 -0.84 -3.80
C GLY A 318 21.33 0.54 -3.39
N SER A 319 22.03 1.60 -3.77
CA SER A 319 21.44 2.94 -3.71
C SER A 319 20.58 3.17 -4.94
N THR A 320 19.50 3.95 -4.83
CA THR A 320 18.69 4.34 -6.02
C THR A 320 19.58 5.01 -7.08
N ALA A 321 20.58 5.76 -6.64
CA ALA A 321 21.58 6.37 -7.50
C ALA A 321 22.36 5.35 -8.34
N ALA A 322 22.85 4.27 -7.74
CA ALA A 322 23.59 3.23 -8.46
C ALA A 322 22.70 2.56 -9.52
N VAL A 323 21.45 2.23 -9.15
CA VAL A 323 20.46 1.66 -10.09
C VAL A 323 20.22 2.60 -11.28
N LEU A 324 19.99 3.89 -11.01
CA LEU A 324 19.78 4.88 -12.07
C LEU A 324 21.02 5.10 -12.94
N GLN A 325 22.22 5.11 -12.35
CA GLN A 325 23.48 5.25 -13.06
C GLN A 325 23.75 4.05 -13.96
N GLU A 326 23.56 2.83 -13.48
CA GLU A 326 23.77 1.61 -14.25
C GLU A 326 22.85 1.57 -15.48
N ILE A 327 21.58 1.95 -15.31
CA ILE A 327 20.63 2.07 -16.43
C ILE A 327 21.05 3.17 -17.41
N ALA A 328 21.53 4.29 -16.88
CA ALA A 328 22.03 5.38 -17.70
C ALA A 328 23.23 4.89 -18.52
N TYR A 329 24.29 4.38 -17.90
CA TYR A 329 25.56 4.01 -18.57
C TYR A 329 25.48 2.78 -19.48
N ASN A 330 24.59 1.80 -19.21
CA ASN A 330 24.49 0.59 -20.02
C ASN A 330 23.62 0.76 -21.28
N LYS A 331 23.69 1.92 -21.94
CA LYS A 331 23.03 2.22 -23.21
C LYS A 331 21.51 2.04 -23.18
N GLY A 332 20.88 2.38 -22.05
CA GLY A 332 19.43 2.55 -21.96
C GLY A 332 18.62 1.26 -22.12
N GLN A 333 19.10 0.10 -21.67
CA GLN A 333 18.20 -1.03 -21.44
C GLN A 333 17.46 -0.81 -20.12
N ALA A 334 16.43 0.04 -20.13
CA ALA A 334 15.56 0.18 -18.99
C ALA A 334 14.51 -0.95 -19.05
N PRO A 335 14.42 -1.83 -18.03
CA PRO A 335 13.53 -2.97 -18.10
C PRO A 335 12.08 -2.53 -17.84
N SER A 336 11.18 -2.78 -18.80
CA SER A 336 9.73 -2.66 -18.60
C SER A 336 9.20 -3.86 -17.81
N GLU A 337 8.20 -3.66 -16.95
CA GLU A 337 7.41 -4.77 -16.40
C GLU A 337 6.51 -5.36 -17.50
N GLU A 338 7.07 -6.42 -18.11
CA GLU A 338 6.55 -7.64 -18.70
C GLU A 338 5.06 -7.84 -19.08
N CYS A 339 4.89 -8.76 -20.03
CA CYS A 339 3.65 -9.33 -20.54
C CYS A 339 2.90 -10.20 -19.48
N ALA A 340 3.29 -10.12 -18.20
CA ALA A 340 2.60 -10.70 -17.06
C ALA A 340 3.13 -10.03 -15.77
N SER A 341 2.23 -9.65 -14.86
CA SER A 341 2.65 -9.16 -13.54
C SER A 341 3.13 -10.34 -12.68
N LEU A 342 4.03 -10.10 -11.72
CA LEU A 342 4.38 -11.11 -10.71
C LEU A 342 3.13 -11.62 -9.98
N ASP A 343 2.12 -10.76 -9.80
CA ASP A 343 0.80 -11.15 -9.30
C ASP A 343 0.18 -12.23 -10.20
N ASP A 344 0.27 -12.13 -11.53
CA ASP A 344 -0.23 -13.14 -12.47
C ASP A 344 0.54 -14.48 -12.38
N ALA A 345 1.84 -14.42 -12.14
CA ALA A 345 2.67 -15.60 -11.95
C ALA A 345 2.41 -16.30 -10.60
N THR A 346 1.91 -15.58 -9.60
CA THR A 346 1.86 -16.05 -8.20
C THR A 346 0.45 -16.15 -7.62
N LYS A 347 -0.58 -15.71 -8.37
CA LYS A 347 -2.02 -15.83 -8.08
C LYS A 347 -2.47 -17.24 -7.68
N LYS A 348 -1.76 -18.28 -8.13
CA LYS A 348 -2.13 -19.69 -7.88
C LYS A 348 -1.71 -20.24 -6.52
N ILE A 349 -0.90 -19.49 -5.76
CA ILE A 349 -0.09 -20.11 -4.69
C ILE A 349 -0.57 -19.77 -3.27
N GLY A 350 -1.69 -19.06 -3.14
CA GLY A 350 -2.35 -18.79 -1.86
C GLY A 350 -1.66 -17.70 -1.03
N GLY A 351 -2.43 -16.87 -0.32
CA GLY A 351 -1.90 -15.93 0.66
C GLY A 351 -0.89 -14.89 0.11
N ALA A 352 -0.37 -14.02 0.96
CA ALA A 352 0.63 -12.99 0.64
C ALA A 352 1.94 -13.43 1.28
N GLU A 353 1.82 -13.95 2.50
CA GLU A 353 2.87 -14.65 3.22
C GLU A 353 3.23 -15.98 2.52
N VAL A 354 2.25 -16.81 2.15
CA VAL A 354 2.49 -18.04 1.39
C VAL A 354 2.97 -17.75 -0.05
N ALA A 355 2.44 -16.70 -0.70
CA ALA A 355 2.96 -16.24 -1.99
C ALA A 355 4.40 -15.73 -1.88
N LEU A 356 4.75 -14.97 -0.84
CA LEU A 356 6.12 -14.51 -0.59
C LEU A 356 7.07 -15.69 -0.35
N GLU A 357 6.71 -16.58 0.57
CA GLU A 357 7.54 -17.73 0.91
C GLU A 357 7.71 -18.65 -0.29
N THR A 358 6.67 -18.80 -1.11
CA THR A 358 6.75 -19.62 -2.32
C THR A 358 7.51 -18.92 -3.44
N GLN A 359 7.39 -17.60 -3.57
CA GLN A 359 8.23 -16.80 -4.48
C GLN A 359 9.70 -16.94 -4.11
N LEU A 360 10.05 -16.78 -2.84
CA LEU A 360 11.42 -16.94 -2.36
C LEU A 360 11.94 -18.37 -2.59
N ARG A 361 11.15 -19.39 -2.25
CA ARG A 361 11.49 -20.79 -2.54
C ARG A 361 11.68 -21.05 -4.04
N PHE A 362 10.85 -20.41 -4.87
CA PHE A 362 10.91 -20.54 -6.32
C PHE A 362 12.15 -19.88 -6.92
N TRP A 363 12.48 -18.65 -6.51
CA TRP A 363 13.70 -17.96 -6.94
C TRP A 363 14.96 -18.71 -6.53
N ASN A 364 14.98 -19.20 -5.28
CA ASN A 364 16.06 -20.04 -4.78
C ASN A 364 16.20 -21.34 -5.60
N TRP A 365 15.07 -21.97 -5.94
CA TRP A 365 15.06 -23.17 -6.78
C TRP A 365 15.61 -22.90 -8.19
N LEU A 366 15.17 -21.81 -8.84
CA LEU A 366 15.68 -21.43 -10.17
C LEU A 366 17.18 -21.16 -10.17
N GLU A 367 17.68 -20.47 -9.14
CA GLU A 367 19.09 -20.17 -9.00
C GLU A 367 19.90 -21.45 -8.80
N GLN A 368 19.43 -22.35 -7.93
CA GLN A 368 20.06 -23.65 -7.71
C GLN A 368 20.10 -24.48 -8.98
N GLU A 369 19.01 -24.51 -9.74
CA GLU A 369 18.94 -25.26 -10.99
C GLU A 369 19.87 -24.65 -12.06
N TYR A 370 19.93 -23.32 -12.17
CA TYR A 370 20.88 -22.63 -13.04
C TYR A 370 22.33 -22.95 -12.65
N ARG A 371 22.69 -22.84 -11.36
CA ARG A 371 24.06 -23.12 -10.87
C ARG A 371 24.44 -24.57 -11.07
N ARG A 372 23.54 -25.51 -10.74
CA ARG A 372 23.73 -26.95 -10.97
C ARG A 372 24.02 -27.24 -12.43
N GLN A 373 23.29 -26.58 -13.33
CA GLN A 373 23.47 -26.71 -14.77
C GLN A 373 24.74 -26.12 -15.29
N HIS A 374 25.03 -24.89 -14.91
CA HIS A 374 26.24 -24.23 -15.35
C HIS A 374 27.48 -25.00 -14.87
N ALA A 375 27.44 -25.60 -13.68
CA ALA A 375 28.50 -26.48 -13.17
C ALA A 375 28.66 -27.81 -13.95
N VAL A 376 27.61 -28.31 -14.58
CA VAL A 376 27.68 -29.50 -15.46
C VAL A 376 28.20 -29.10 -16.84
N VAL A 377 27.72 -27.99 -17.38
CA VAL A 377 28.14 -27.44 -18.68
C VAL A 377 29.63 -27.07 -18.65
N THR A 378 30.12 -26.40 -17.59
CA THR A 378 31.54 -26.06 -17.46
C THR A 378 32.45 -27.28 -17.31
N LYS A 379 31.94 -28.40 -16.77
CA LYS A 379 32.69 -29.66 -16.66
C LYS A 379 32.77 -30.43 -17.97
N CYS A 380 32.04 -30.01 -19.00
CA CYS A 380 32.02 -30.69 -20.29
C CYS A 380 31.90 -29.68 -21.43
N GLU A 381 33.05 -29.17 -21.90
CA GLU A 381 33.12 -28.20 -23.00
C GLU A 381 32.53 -28.72 -24.33
N ALA A 382 32.43 -30.04 -24.51
CA ALA A 382 31.87 -30.69 -25.69
C ALA A 382 30.42 -31.18 -25.52
N CYS A 383 29.84 -31.09 -24.31
CA CYS A 383 28.45 -31.48 -24.09
C CYS A 383 27.55 -30.35 -24.59
N PHE A 384 27.05 -30.49 -25.81
CA PHE A 384 25.92 -29.69 -26.25
C PHE A 384 24.76 -29.86 -25.26
N LEU A 385 23.95 -28.82 -25.08
CA LEU A 385 22.74 -28.80 -24.24
C LEU A 385 21.66 -29.85 -24.61
N ALA A 386 22.00 -30.80 -25.50
CA ALA A 386 21.17 -31.85 -26.04
C ALA A 386 20.67 -32.83 -24.96
N ASP A 387 21.55 -33.25 -24.04
CA ASP A 387 21.25 -34.29 -23.03
C ASP A 387 20.70 -33.71 -21.71
N TYR A 388 20.51 -32.40 -21.65
CA TYR A 388 20.02 -31.74 -20.44
C TYR A 388 18.49 -31.89 -20.32
N PRO A 389 17.90 -32.27 -19.16
CA PRO A 389 16.45 -32.40 -18.95
C PRO A 389 15.70 -31.06 -18.99
N ARG A 390 15.69 -30.43 -20.16
CA ARG A 390 14.99 -29.18 -20.48
C ARG A 390 13.49 -29.32 -20.31
N SER A 391 12.95 -30.53 -20.50
CA SER A 391 11.54 -30.85 -20.34
C SER A 391 11.06 -30.63 -18.90
N GLU A 392 11.86 -31.00 -17.89
CA GLU A 392 11.48 -30.85 -16.49
C GLU A 392 11.53 -29.38 -16.05
N LEU A 393 12.61 -28.68 -16.39
CA LEU A 393 12.73 -27.23 -16.13
C LEU A 393 11.61 -26.47 -16.85
N ARG A 394 11.35 -26.77 -18.12
CA ARG A 394 10.24 -26.19 -18.90
C ARG A 394 8.89 -26.50 -18.28
N ARG A 395 8.64 -27.75 -17.86
CA ARG A 395 7.40 -28.16 -17.21
C ARG A 395 7.18 -27.33 -15.94
N LYS A 396 8.18 -27.24 -15.08
CA LYS A 396 8.11 -26.44 -13.83
C LYS A 396 7.90 -24.95 -14.12
N LEU A 397 8.56 -24.37 -15.12
CA LEU A 397 8.31 -22.98 -15.54
C LEU A 397 6.88 -22.78 -16.07
N THR A 398 6.39 -23.72 -16.86
CA THR A 398 5.03 -23.65 -17.44
C THR A 398 3.96 -23.84 -16.38
N GLU A 399 4.12 -24.80 -15.48
CA GLU A 399 3.15 -25.14 -14.43
C GLU A 399 3.19 -24.14 -13.27
N SER A 400 4.39 -23.77 -12.80
CA SER A 400 4.57 -22.92 -11.62
C SER A 400 4.48 -21.44 -11.93
N LEU A 401 4.86 -21.00 -13.14
CA LEU A 401 4.83 -19.57 -13.52
C LEU A 401 3.92 -19.24 -14.70
N ASN A 402 3.16 -20.22 -15.20
CA ASN A 402 2.24 -20.03 -16.32
C ASN A 402 2.94 -19.51 -17.60
N MET A 403 4.16 -19.97 -17.83
CA MET A 403 5.03 -19.48 -18.87
C MET A 403 5.08 -20.36 -20.11
N THR A 404 4.91 -19.76 -21.29
CA THR A 404 5.20 -20.44 -22.56
C THR A 404 6.69 -20.29 -22.93
N VAL A 405 7.48 -21.36 -22.69
CA VAL A 405 8.92 -21.43 -23.02
C VAL A 405 9.18 -22.60 -23.96
N ALA A 406 9.98 -22.41 -25.02
CA ALA A 406 10.41 -23.48 -25.92
C ALA A 406 11.81 -24.00 -25.54
N ASP A 407 12.13 -25.25 -25.87
CA ASP A 407 13.39 -25.90 -25.47
C ASP A 407 14.64 -25.18 -25.99
N LYS A 408 14.54 -24.48 -27.14
CA LYS A 408 15.61 -23.64 -27.68
C LYS A 408 15.88 -22.39 -26.85
N ASP A 409 14.86 -21.85 -26.19
CA ASP A 409 15.02 -20.69 -25.32
C ASP A 409 15.64 -21.10 -23.98
N VAL A 410 15.24 -22.27 -23.44
CA VAL A 410 15.88 -22.89 -22.27
C VAL A 410 17.37 -23.11 -22.52
N ALA A 411 17.70 -23.76 -23.64
CA ALA A 411 19.08 -23.98 -24.03
C ALA A 411 19.86 -22.66 -24.19
N ALA A 412 19.33 -21.70 -24.96
CA ALA A 412 19.97 -20.42 -25.16
C ALA A 412 20.09 -19.59 -23.87
N GLY A 413 19.21 -19.78 -22.89
CA GLY A 413 19.30 -19.12 -21.59
C GLY A 413 20.40 -19.72 -20.73
N LEU A 414 20.51 -21.05 -20.68
CA LEU A 414 21.52 -21.77 -19.89
C LEU A 414 22.95 -21.55 -20.41
N ALA A 415 23.08 -21.14 -21.68
CA ALA A 415 24.36 -20.78 -22.29
C ALA A 415 24.81 -19.33 -21.97
N LEU A 416 24.00 -18.53 -21.27
CA LEU A 416 24.36 -17.17 -20.91
C LEU A 416 25.36 -17.18 -19.74
N PRO A 417 26.31 -16.24 -19.70
CA PRO A 417 27.42 -16.26 -18.74
C PRO A 417 27.00 -15.93 -17.29
N ASP A 418 25.80 -15.36 -17.11
CA ASP A 418 25.29 -14.94 -15.83
C ASP A 418 23.81 -15.32 -15.63
N TYR A 419 23.43 -15.49 -14.37
CA TYR A 419 22.08 -15.91 -13.96
C TYR A 419 21.00 -14.92 -14.42
N ARG A 420 21.32 -13.63 -14.47
CA ARG A 420 20.40 -12.59 -14.96
C ARG A 420 20.05 -12.82 -16.42
N GLY A 421 21.02 -13.06 -17.28
CA GLY A 421 20.80 -13.37 -18.69
C GLY A 421 19.86 -14.56 -18.86
N PHE A 422 20.07 -15.62 -18.09
CA PHE A 422 19.19 -16.78 -18.05
C PHE A 422 17.76 -16.40 -17.66
N ILE A 423 17.56 -15.72 -16.52
CA ILE A 423 16.25 -15.26 -16.04
C ILE A 423 15.55 -14.42 -17.10
N MET A 424 16.24 -13.43 -17.68
CA MET A 424 15.70 -12.56 -18.73
C MET A 424 15.31 -13.36 -19.99
N LYS A 425 16.06 -14.39 -20.34
CA LYS A 425 15.77 -15.24 -21.50
C LYS A 425 14.57 -16.16 -21.27
N ILE A 426 14.41 -16.67 -20.05
CA ILE A 426 13.44 -17.71 -19.73
C ILE A 426 12.14 -17.14 -19.22
N LEU A 427 12.20 -16.15 -18.31
CA LEU A 427 11.05 -15.59 -17.60
C LEU A 427 10.34 -14.48 -18.37
N ILE A 428 11.04 -13.80 -19.28
CA ILE A 428 10.43 -12.70 -20.02
C ILE A 428 9.96 -13.17 -21.40
N ASN A 429 8.67 -12.96 -21.70
CA ASN A 429 8.11 -13.24 -23.03
C ASN A 429 8.95 -12.54 -24.14
N LYS A 430 9.17 -13.22 -25.27
CA LYS A 430 9.92 -12.66 -26.42
C LYS A 430 9.39 -11.31 -26.91
N ARG A 431 8.07 -11.10 -26.89
CA ARG A 431 7.45 -9.81 -27.24
C ARG A 431 7.91 -8.71 -26.28
N CYS A 432 7.95 -9.03 -24.99
CA CYS A 432 8.38 -8.09 -23.96
C CYS A 432 9.90 -7.84 -23.96
N ARG A 433 10.71 -8.86 -24.25
CA ARG A 433 12.15 -8.67 -24.53
C ARG A 433 12.44 -7.76 -25.72
N ARG A 434 11.61 -7.82 -26.77
CA ARG A 434 11.73 -6.95 -27.95
C ARG A 434 11.28 -5.51 -27.67
N LEU A 435 10.32 -5.32 -26.77
CA LEU A 435 9.86 -3.99 -26.35
C LEU A 435 10.84 -3.34 -25.35
N SER A 436 11.39 -4.10 -24.40
CA SER A 436 12.39 -3.60 -23.44
C SER A 436 13.70 -3.20 -24.11
N THR A 437 14.04 -3.80 -25.25
CA THR A 437 15.20 -3.40 -26.08
C THR A 437 14.94 -2.17 -26.94
N ALA A 438 13.69 -1.71 -27.06
CA ALA A 438 13.29 -0.55 -27.85
C ALA A 438 13.22 0.76 -27.06
N VAL A 439 13.13 0.70 -25.72
CA VAL A 439 13.08 1.90 -24.86
C VAL A 439 14.49 2.36 -24.52
N GLN A 440 15.20 2.99 -25.47
CA GLN A 440 16.57 3.48 -25.29
C GLN A 440 16.57 4.89 -24.67
N PHE A 441 16.98 5.01 -23.41
CA PHE A 441 17.08 6.30 -22.72
C PHE A 441 18.30 7.14 -23.12
N GLU A 442 19.46 6.50 -23.33
CA GLU A 442 20.72 7.24 -23.47
C GLU A 442 20.93 7.90 -24.85
N ASN A 443 20.26 7.41 -25.89
CA ASN A 443 20.35 7.97 -27.25
C ASN A 443 19.15 8.83 -27.66
N MET A 444 18.00 8.73 -26.98
CA MET A 444 16.77 9.35 -27.45
C MET A 444 16.45 10.70 -26.78
N TYR A 445 16.90 10.93 -25.52
CA TYR A 445 16.47 12.09 -24.73
C TYR A 445 17.57 12.91 -24.05
N ASN A 446 18.86 12.56 -24.26
CA ASN A 446 19.99 13.37 -23.81
C ASN A 446 19.93 13.74 -22.30
N VAL A 447 19.62 12.78 -21.42
CA VAL A 447 19.51 12.97 -19.96
C VAL A 447 20.72 12.39 -19.22
N LYS A 448 21.11 13.01 -18.10
CA LYS A 448 22.15 12.55 -17.16
C LYS A 448 21.58 12.38 -15.75
N VAL A 449 22.11 11.44 -14.98
CA VAL A 449 21.78 11.28 -13.56
C VAL A 449 22.64 12.26 -12.75
N LYS A 450 22.01 13.21 -12.08
CA LYS A 450 22.65 14.06 -11.06
C LYS A 450 22.56 13.38 -9.70
N LEU A 451 23.60 13.56 -8.90
CA LEU A 451 23.73 12.99 -7.57
C LEU A 451 24.03 14.08 -6.56
N TYR A 452 23.55 13.92 -5.32
CA TYR A 452 24.02 14.72 -4.22
C TYR A 452 24.31 13.86 -2.98
N PRO A 453 25.43 14.11 -2.28
CA PRO A 453 26.56 14.97 -2.67
C PRO A 453 27.29 14.46 -3.93
N GLU A 454 27.78 15.38 -4.77
CA GLU A 454 28.51 15.08 -6.02
C GLU A 454 29.96 14.61 -5.79
N GLN A 455 30.56 14.96 -4.65
CA GLN A 455 31.99 14.77 -4.37
C GLN A 455 32.26 13.49 -3.54
N PRO A 456 33.30 12.69 -3.86
CA PRO A 456 33.66 11.49 -3.10
C PRO A 456 34.24 11.78 -1.70
N LYS A 457 34.59 13.03 -1.39
CA LYS A 457 35.30 13.42 -0.15
C LYS A 457 34.53 14.38 0.78
N GLY A 458 33.29 14.76 0.45
CA GLY A 458 32.49 15.69 1.26
C GLY A 458 31.18 15.05 1.73
N LYS A 459 30.89 15.14 3.04
CA LYS A 459 29.55 14.84 3.56
C LYS A 459 28.60 15.98 3.18
N GLY A 460 27.38 15.63 2.78
CA GLY A 460 26.34 16.62 2.54
C GLY A 460 25.84 17.27 3.84
N ASN A 461 24.92 18.20 3.70
CA ASN A 461 24.21 18.84 4.80
C ASN A 461 22.81 19.24 4.38
N TYR A 462 21.98 19.51 5.39
CA TYR A 462 20.58 19.88 5.23
C TYR A 462 20.35 21.08 4.29
N LYS A 463 21.11 22.17 4.47
CA LYS A 463 20.91 23.43 3.73
C LYS A 463 21.10 23.23 2.24
N GLN A 464 22.14 22.50 1.85
CA GLN A 464 22.40 22.17 0.45
C GLN A 464 21.40 21.16 -0.10
N ALA A 465 21.08 20.10 0.65
CA ALA A 465 20.11 19.09 0.23
C ALA A 465 18.75 19.72 -0.12
N ILE A 466 18.24 20.61 0.73
CA ILE A 466 16.98 21.33 0.47
C ILE A 466 17.06 22.20 -0.77
N ALA A 467 18.20 22.87 -1.02
CA ALA A 467 18.36 23.68 -2.22
C ALA A 467 18.25 22.85 -3.52
N TYR A 468 18.94 21.70 -3.57
CA TYR A 468 18.85 20.79 -4.72
C TYR A 468 17.46 20.18 -4.89
N ILE A 469 16.78 19.85 -3.79
CA ILE A 469 15.40 19.34 -3.85
C ILE A 469 14.47 20.38 -4.48
N LYS A 470 14.57 21.65 -4.06
CA LYS A 470 13.76 22.73 -4.64
C LYS A 470 14.05 22.93 -6.12
N GLU A 471 15.32 22.98 -6.50
CA GLU A 471 15.74 23.14 -7.90
C GLU A 471 15.11 22.05 -8.79
N ALA A 472 15.26 20.78 -8.40
CA ALA A 472 14.70 19.66 -9.17
C ALA A 472 13.16 19.72 -9.27
N LEU A 473 12.47 20.05 -8.17
CA LEU A 473 11.00 20.14 -8.17
C LEU A 473 10.47 21.33 -8.98
N LEU A 474 11.19 22.46 -9.01
CA LEU A 474 10.85 23.61 -9.84
C LEU A 474 10.92 23.26 -11.34
N ASP A 475 11.86 22.39 -11.72
CA ASP A 475 11.95 21.83 -13.08
C ASP A 475 10.90 20.74 -13.37
N GLN A 476 9.93 20.54 -12.47
CA GLN A 476 8.92 19.48 -12.54
C GLN A 476 9.52 18.07 -12.60
N ARG A 477 10.63 17.84 -11.87
CA ARG A 477 11.31 16.54 -11.80
C ARG A 477 11.25 15.96 -10.39
N PRO A 478 10.70 14.75 -10.23
CA PRO A 478 10.80 14.06 -8.96
C PRO A 478 12.24 13.57 -8.76
N LEU A 479 12.64 13.36 -7.51
CA LEU A 479 13.96 12.86 -7.17
C LEU A 479 13.87 11.68 -6.22
N ALA A 480 14.86 10.81 -6.25
CA ALA A 480 15.00 9.73 -5.31
C ALA A 480 15.85 10.17 -4.12
N LEU A 481 15.38 9.85 -2.93
CA LEU A 481 16.12 9.89 -1.68
C LEU A 481 16.46 8.44 -1.29
N GLY A 482 17.71 8.04 -1.50
CA GLY A 482 18.25 6.75 -1.10
C GLY A 482 18.88 6.76 0.30
N ASN A 483 19.33 5.60 0.74
CA ASN A 483 20.03 5.37 2.02
C ASN A 483 19.27 5.86 3.26
N VAL A 484 17.94 5.91 3.20
CA VAL A 484 17.10 6.32 4.33
C VAL A 484 17.17 5.21 5.38
N CYS A 485 17.83 5.48 6.50
CA CYS A 485 17.94 4.50 7.57
C CYS A 485 16.64 4.39 8.35
N MET A 486 16.09 3.18 8.40
CA MET A 486 14.86 2.88 9.14
C MET A 486 15.16 2.65 10.62
N ASP A 487 16.32 2.11 10.96
CA ASP A 487 16.72 1.81 12.34
C ASP A 487 17.15 3.03 13.15
N LYS A 488 17.02 2.96 14.47
CA LYS A 488 17.69 3.89 15.39
C LYS A 488 19.21 3.61 15.39
N ALA A 489 19.91 4.06 14.35
CA ALA A 489 21.34 3.89 14.20
C ALA A 489 22.09 5.24 14.36
N PRO A 490 23.27 5.27 15.01
CA PRO A 490 24.04 6.50 15.18
C PRO A 490 24.89 6.87 13.94
N SER A 491 25.03 5.96 12.97
CA SER A 491 25.77 6.19 11.72
C SER A 491 25.27 5.32 10.59
N ALA A 492 25.52 5.73 9.35
CA ALA A 492 25.17 4.96 8.14
C ALA A 492 25.73 3.53 8.17
N SER A 493 27.00 3.37 8.58
CA SER A 493 27.66 2.07 8.68
C SER A 493 27.05 1.09 9.70
N LYS A 494 26.19 1.58 10.60
CA LYS A 494 25.52 0.76 11.62
C LYS A 494 24.04 0.55 11.32
N CYS A 495 23.52 1.13 10.23
CA CYS A 495 22.15 0.93 9.82
C CYS A 495 22.01 -0.41 9.09
N LYS A 496 21.08 -1.27 9.51
CA LYS A 496 20.85 -2.57 8.88
C LYS A 496 19.73 -2.50 7.86
N ASN A 497 18.79 -1.58 8.06
CA ASN A 497 17.61 -1.41 7.22
C ASN A 497 17.67 -0.06 6.49
N LEU A 498 18.21 -0.08 5.27
CA LEU A 498 18.20 1.07 4.37
C LEU A 498 16.99 1.04 3.45
N HIS A 499 16.46 2.22 3.12
CA HIS A 499 15.28 2.37 2.28
C HIS A 499 15.48 3.50 1.24
N GLY A 500 14.72 3.42 0.15
CA GLY A 500 14.69 4.44 -0.90
C GLY A 500 13.28 4.98 -1.09
N VAL A 501 13.12 6.30 -1.18
CA VAL A 501 11.83 6.96 -1.41
C VAL A 501 11.92 7.97 -2.56
N VAL A 502 10.77 8.39 -3.09
CA VAL A 502 10.69 9.47 -4.08
C VAL A 502 10.17 10.74 -3.41
N ILE A 503 10.79 11.87 -3.68
CA ILE A 503 10.33 13.19 -3.26
C ILE A 503 9.69 13.86 -4.47
N ALA A 504 8.43 14.26 -4.33
CA ALA A 504 7.66 14.86 -5.42
C ALA A 504 7.03 16.20 -5.05
N GLY A 505 7.27 16.68 -3.83
CA GLY A 505 6.76 17.96 -3.38
C GLY A 505 7.59 18.57 -2.26
N TYR A 506 7.54 19.89 -2.19
CA TYR A 506 8.16 20.71 -1.16
C TYR A 506 7.19 21.83 -0.78
N LYS A 507 7.08 22.11 0.51
CA LYS A 507 6.44 23.32 1.04
C LYS A 507 7.06 23.72 2.38
N GLN A 508 6.86 24.98 2.78
CA GLN A 508 7.14 25.38 4.14
C GLN A 508 5.83 25.29 4.94
N VAL A 509 5.91 24.68 6.12
CA VAL A 509 4.77 24.55 7.03
C VAL A 509 5.11 25.17 8.35
N CYS A 510 4.15 25.84 8.97
CA CYS A 510 4.29 26.42 10.28
C CYS A 510 3.33 25.76 11.26
N ASP A 511 3.69 25.82 12.54
CA ASP A 511 2.75 25.46 13.60
C ASP A 511 1.48 26.33 13.51
N PRO A 512 0.37 25.94 14.15
CA PRO A 512 -0.87 26.71 14.09
C PRO A 512 -0.76 28.17 14.56
N SER A 513 0.33 28.51 15.28
CA SER A 513 0.61 29.89 15.69
C SER A 513 1.33 30.72 14.63
N GLY A 514 1.83 30.08 13.56
CA GLY A 514 2.61 30.70 12.50
C GLY A 514 4.02 31.16 12.91
N LYS A 515 4.45 30.87 14.15
CA LYS A 515 5.72 31.37 14.73
C LYS A 515 6.90 30.44 14.48
N ARG A 516 6.64 29.13 14.36
CA ARG A 516 7.68 28.13 14.10
C ARG A 516 7.38 27.45 12.79
N CYS A 517 8.30 27.59 11.83
CA CYS A 517 8.17 27.03 10.50
C CYS A 517 9.27 26.01 10.24
N ALA A 518 8.94 24.98 9.49
CA ALA A 518 9.83 23.91 9.06
C ALA A 518 9.58 23.60 7.59
N ASP A 519 10.60 23.05 6.93
CA ASP A 519 10.42 22.52 5.58
C ASP A 519 9.70 21.17 5.66
N ALA A 520 8.79 20.94 4.72
CA ALA A 520 8.08 19.70 4.53
C ALA A 520 8.32 19.15 3.12
N LEU A 521 8.45 17.84 3.02
CA LEU A 521 8.59 17.11 1.76
C LEU A 521 7.42 16.17 1.59
N ARG A 522 6.93 16.06 0.36
CA ARG A 522 5.95 15.05 -0.01
C ARG A 522 6.68 13.80 -0.49
N VAL A 523 6.57 12.76 0.32
CA VAL A 523 7.13 11.45 0.03
C VAL A 523 6.13 10.63 -0.76
N ILE A 524 6.58 10.16 -1.91
CA ILE A 524 5.93 9.22 -2.79
C ILE A 524 6.79 7.95 -2.72
N ASN A 525 6.29 6.88 -2.13
CA ASN A 525 7.10 5.69 -1.89
C ASN A 525 6.30 4.41 -2.11
N SER A 526 7.04 3.30 -2.00
CA SER A 526 6.58 1.96 -2.27
C SER A 526 5.57 1.41 -1.25
N TRP A 527 5.26 2.13 -0.17
CA TRP A 527 4.19 1.74 0.77
C TRP A 527 2.78 2.01 0.23
N GLY A 528 2.67 2.67 -0.93
CA GLY A 528 1.43 2.79 -1.71
C GLY A 528 0.38 3.75 -1.14
N GLN A 529 -0.72 3.93 -1.87
CA GLN A 529 -1.69 5.01 -1.64
C GLN A 529 -2.31 5.03 -0.22
N GLY A 530 -2.53 3.87 0.39
CA GLY A 530 -3.07 3.79 1.75
C GLY A 530 -2.13 4.44 2.76
N TRP A 531 -0.83 4.19 2.64
CA TRP A 531 0.17 4.82 3.47
C TRP A 531 0.17 6.34 3.33
N GLN A 532 0.12 6.85 2.09
CA GLN A 532 0.09 8.29 1.87
C GLN A 532 -1.14 8.90 2.54
N ALA A 533 -2.33 8.30 2.36
CA ALA A 533 -3.57 8.78 2.97
C ALA A 533 -3.49 8.83 4.51
N GLU A 534 -2.89 7.82 5.14
CA GLU A 534 -2.73 7.75 6.60
C GLU A 534 -1.68 8.74 7.15
N HIS A 535 -0.75 9.20 6.31
CA HIS A 535 0.38 10.05 6.70
C HIS A 535 0.31 11.43 6.05
N ASN A 536 -0.85 12.07 6.13
CA ASN A 536 -1.12 13.41 5.59
C ASN A 536 -0.73 13.55 4.11
N ASP A 537 -1.22 12.63 3.27
CA ASP A 537 -0.90 12.53 1.83
C ASP A 537 0.61 12.42 1.53
N GLY A 538 1.36 11.83 2.47
CA GLY A 538 2.81 11.65 2.42
C GLY A 538 3.63 12.88 2.80
N TRP A 539 3.03 13.92 3.39
CA TRP A 539 3.77 15.09 3.87
C TRP A 539 4.46 14.81 5.21
N VAL A 540 5.79 14.88 5.20
CA VAL A 540 6.65 14.69 6.38
C VAL A 540 7.62 15.86 6.54
N TYR A 541 8.10 16.09 7.76
CA TYR A 541 9.12 17.11 8.00
C TYR A 541 10.44 16.72 7.32
N ALA A 542 11.03 17.67 6.61
CA ALA A 542 12.19 17.41 5.76
C ALA A 542 13.45 17.08 6.57
N LYS A 543 13.67 17.79 7.69
CA LYS A 543 14.89 17.65 8.47
C LYS A 543 15.04 16.27 9.12
N PRO A 544 14.04 15.73 9.85
CA PRO A 544 14.09 14.36 10.35
C PRO A 544 14.32 13.34 9.23
N LEU A 545 13.66 13.52 8.07
CA LEU A 545 13.82 12.64 6.91
C LEU A 545 15.25 12.62 6.38
N LEU A 546 15.81 13.79 6.10
CA LEU A 546 17.14 13.92 5.50
C LEU A 546 18.26 13.52 6.47
N ASP A 547 18.12 13.79 7.76
CA ASP A 547 19.15 13.45 8.75
C ASP A 547 19.40 11.94 8.84
N ARG A 548 18.40 11.11 8.51
CA ARG A 548 18.53 9.63 8.55
C ARG A 548 19.18 9.02 7.31
N THR A 549 19.53 9.85 6.35
CA THR A 549 20.41 9.45 5.24
C THR A 549 21.89 9.58 5.61
N PHE A 550 22.18 10.24 6.74
CA PHE A 550 23.52 10.64 7.17
C PHE A 550 24.28 11.49 6.12
N TYR A 551 23.58 12.01 5.11
CA TYR A 551 24.13 12.78 4.01
C TYR A 551 25.34 12.11 3.33
N THR A 552 25.27 10.79 3.18
CA THR A 552 26.29 10.00 2.48
C THR A 552 26.25 10.26 0.98
N GLN A 553 27.31 9.88 0.27
CA GLN A 553 27.42 10.07 -1.17
C GLN A 553 26.19 9.47 -1.90
N ALA A 554 25.70 10.20 -2.90
CA ALA A 554 24.58 9.77 -3.74
C ALA A 554 23.25 9.51 -3.00
N THR A 555 23.05 10.19 -1.86
CA THR A 555 21.79 10.16 -1.08
C THR A 555 20.62 10.68 -1.91
N LEU A 556 20.80 11.78 -2.66
CA LEU A 556 19.79 12.27 -3.59
C LEU A 556 20.21 11.92 -5.01
N SER A 557 19.25 11.54 -5.86
CA SER A 557 19.48 11.30 -7.28
C SER A 557 18.29 11.69 -8.13
N TRP A 558 18.52 12.31 -9.29
CA TRP A 558 17.47 12.73 -10.22
C TRP A 558 17.99 12.83 -11.65
N PHE A 559 17.08 12.81 -12.63
CA PHE A 559 17.43 13.06 -14.03
C PHE A 559 17.56 14.56 -14.30
N ALA A 560 18.52 14.94 -15.12
CA ALA A 560 18.67 16.30 -15.65
C ALA A 560 19.01 16.24 -17.14
N GLU A 561 18.67 17.27 -17.90
CA GLU A 561 19.09 17.34 -19.31
C GLU A 561 20.62 17.52 -19.39
N ARG A 562 21.26 16.85 -20.35
CA ARG A 562 22.63 17.19 -20.77
C ARG A 562 22.51 18.53 -21.51
N GLY A 563 23.06 19.60 -20.93
CA GLY A 563 23.04 20.90 -21.57
C GLY A 563 23.67 20.86 -22.97
N ARG A 564 23.15 21.65 -23.92
CA ARG A 564 23.70 21.80 -25.29
C ARG A 564 25.13 22.41 -25.36
N SER A 565 25.88 22.44 -24.26
CA SER A 565 27.09 23.27 -24.10
C SER A 565 28.34 22.55 -23.58
N GLU A 566 28.31 21.23 -23.35
CA GLU A 566 29.51 20.51 -22.88
C GLU A 566 30.41 19.99 -24.05
N THR A 567 30.01 20.18 -25.32
CA THR A 567 30.81 19.81 -26.51
C THR A 567 31.62 20.96 -27.12
N ALA A 568 31.73 22.11 -26.45
CA ALA A 568 32.47 23.27 -26.97
C ALA A 568 33.53 23.78 -25.99
N SER A 569 34.45 22.93 -25.53
CA SER A 569 35.74 23.37 -24.97
C SER A 569 36.75 22.22 -24.84
N SER A 570 37.15 21.61 -25.96
CA SER A 570 38.47 20.96 -26.05
C SER A 570 38.92 20.86 -27.51
N ASN A 571 39.08 22.02 -28.15
CA ASN A 571 39.98 22.18 -29.30
C ASN A 571 40.32 23.67 -29.40
N ARG A 572 41.27 24.09 -28.57
CA ARG A 572 42.30 25.08 -28.89
C ARG A 572 43.48 24.87 -27.96
#